data_AF-A0A7S0NKS0-F1
#
_entry.id   AF-A0A7S0NKS0-F1
#
_cell.length_a   1.000
_cell.length_b   1.000
_cell.length_c   1.000
_cell.angle_alpha   90.00
_cell.angle_beta   90.00
_cell.angle_gamma   90.00
#
_symmetry.space_group_name_H-M   'P 1'
#
loop_
_entity.id
_entity.type
_entity.pdbx_description
1 polymer ?
#
loop_
_entity_poly.entity_id
_entity_poly.type
_entity_poly.pdbx_seq_one_letter_code
_entity_poly.pdbx_strand_id
1 'polypeptide(L)'
;VVALAFDAIVAGRDPAPHVDAGWGARPLAGGASYPAEDATSYNDESGGIHGSRAGIALGSCGGGDTALNASPPPLDPSPSAAALAARVLGFASRHDPDAVTARLVEELEPRVNSESKRGEVHLIVHGARFLHASLDGVSAGFGASSVMDGRASSSPADRYVASAAQTVRRLNPCAWHPTYRKSDLRHALCALLHAALAPVAGARIPDGASVAARRDWAEAVTTCREDVDKWIRSKEKKHAAAGLPLLGALHAAETLCGGDGGAGLHAFLDTALRRAFREPRHRAPAADALRAAVEGIAPPLPP
;
A
#
# COMPACT_ATOMS: atom_id res chain seq x y z
N VAL A 1 16.92 4.71 -15.74
CA VAL A 1 15.48 4.34 -15.70
C VAL A 1 14.78 4.92 -14.47
N VAL A 2 15.24 4.64 -13.24
CA VAL A 2 14.63 5.16 -12.00
C VAL A 2 14.52 6.69 -12.00
N ALA A 3 15.60 7.42 -12.34
CA ALA A 3 15.58 8.89 -12.44
C ALA A 3 14.52 9.40 -13.44
N LEU A 4 14.52 8.87 -14.67
CA LEU A 4 13.53 9.22 -15.70
C LEU A 4 12.08 8.93 -15.27
N ALA A 5 11.86 7.88 -14.46
CA ALA A 5 10.54 7.57 -13.95
C ALA A 5 10.08 8.62 -12.92
N PHE A 6 10.96 9.07 -12.02
CA PHE A 6 10.65 10.17 -11.12
C PHE A 6 10.42 11.49 -11.86
N ASP A 7 11.22 11.80 -12.89
CA ASP A 7 11.00 12.97 -13.74
C ASP A 7 9.62 12.92 -14.41
N ALA A 8 9.22 11.75 -14.94
CA ALA A 8 7.90 11.55 -15.54
C ALA A 8 6.75 11.66 -14.54
N ILE A 9 6.95 11.24 -13.28
CA ILE A 9 5.98 11.40 -12.19
C ILE A 9 5.79 12.88 -11.82
N VAL A 10 6.89 13.63 -11.72
CA VAL A 10 6.83 15.06 -11.35
C VAL A 10 6.31 15.91 -12.52
N ALA A 11 6.65 15.55 -13.76
CA ALA A 11 6.17 16.22 -14.96
C ALA A 11 4.71 15.89 -15.31
N GLY A 12 4.25 14.69 -14.94
CA GLY A 12 2.86 14.26 -15.10
C GLY A 12 1.94 15.04 -14.17
N ARG A 13 1.37 16.16 -14.64
CA ARG A 13 0.42 17.00 -13.91
C ARG A 13 -0.96 16.36 -13.68
N ASP A 14 -1.07 15.03 -13.66
CA ASP A 14 -2.32 14.40 -13.22
C ASP A 14 -2.45 14.65 -11.72
N PRO A 15 -3.52 15.30 -11.22
CA PRO A 15 -3.71 15.44 -9.79
C PRO A 15 -3.73 14.04 -9.18
N ALA A 16 -2.86 13.79 -8.19
CA ALA A 16 -2.95 12.57 -7.41
C ALA A 16 -4.41 12.45 -6.91
N PRO A 17 -5.10 11.33 -7.17
CA PRO A 17 -6.44 11.14 -6.63
C PRO A 17 -6.37 11.38 -5.12
N HIS A 18 -7.44 11.96 -4.56
CA HIS A 18 -7.55 12.15 -3.11
C HIS A 18 -7.14 10.86 -2.40
N VAL A 19 -6.30 10.94 -1.37
CA VAL A 19 -5.64 9.78 -0.72
C VAL A 19 -6.64 8.70 -0.26
N ASP A 20 -7.92 9.03 -0.15
CA ASP A 20 -9.02 8.12 0.22
C ASP A 20 -9.57 7.27 -0.94
N ALA A 21 -9.28 7.59 -2.21
CA ALA A 21 -9.81 6.87 -3.37
C ALA A 21 -8.73 5.97 -4.01
N GLY A 22 -8.72 4.69 -3.64
CA GLY A 22 -8.23 3.64 -4.55
C GLY A 22 -6.80 3.12 -4.36
N TRP A 23 -6.16 3.29 -3.20
CA TRP A 23 -4.89 2.58 -2.92
C TRP A 23 -5.05 1.05 -2.89
N GLY A 24 -6.28 0.55 -2.68
CA GLY A 24 -6.62 -0.87 -2.56
C GLY A 24 -6.84 -1.63 -3.88
N ALA A 25 -6.74 -1.00 -5.05
CA ALA A 25 -6.96 -1.67 -6.34
C ALA A 25 -5.72 -2.46 -6.82
N ARG A 26 -5.11 -3.25 -5.94
CA ARG A 26 -4.20 -4.33 -6.34
C ARG A 26 -5.02 -5.61 -6.46
N PRO A 27 -5.06 -6.27 -7.63
CA PRO A 27 -5.37 -7.69 -7.65
C PRO A 27 -4.30 -8.39 -6.81
N LEU A 28 -4.72 -9.03 -5.72
CA LEU A 28 -3.92 -10.08 -5.12
C LEU A 28 -3.61 -11.10 -6.23
N ALA A 29 -2.39 -11.65 -6.21
CA ALA A 29 -1.96 -12.57 -7.25
C ALA A 29 -2.98 -13.72 -7.38
N GLY A 30 -3.60 -13.82 -8.56
CA GLY A 30 -4.53 -14.89 -8.91
C GLY A 30 -6.01 -14.49 -8.96
N GLY A 31 -6.48 -14.12 -10.15
CA GLY A 31 -7.84 -14.42 -10.60
C GLY A 31 -8.97 -13.45 -10.24
N ALA A 32 -9.77 -13.16 -11.27
CA ALA A 32 -11.10 -12.53 -11.28
C ALA A 32 -11.19 -11.02 -11.00
N SER A 33 -11.15 -10.25 -12.09
CA SER A 33 -11.78 -8.94 -12.19
C SER A 33 -13.29 -9.11 -11.98
N TYR A 34 -13.83 -8.60 -10.88
CA TYR A 34 -15.27 -8.35 -10.78
C TYR A 34 -15.56 -6.91 -11.22
N PRO A 35 -16.63 -6.68 -12.02
CA PRO A 35 -17.00 -5.34 -12.43
C PRO A 35 -17.44 -4.54 -11.21
N ALA A 36 -16.98 -3.29 -11.13
CA ALA A 36 -17.45 -2.33 -10.15
C ALA A 36 -18.90 -1.95 -10.49
N GLU A 37 -19.86 -2.47 -9.73
CA GLU A 37 -21.24 -1.95 -9.76
C GLU A 37 -21.36 -0.73 -8.85
N ASP A 38 -21.75 0.36 -9.49
CA ASP A 38 -22.48 1.54 -9.02
C ASP A 38 -22.17 2.11 -7.62
N ALA A 39 -21.44 3.24 -7.67
CA ALA A 39 -21.53 4.29 -6.68
C ALA A 39 -22.95 4.87 -6.65
N THR A 40 -23.81 4.36 -5.76
CA THR A 40 -25.11 4.99 -5.50
C THR A 40 -24.92 6.29 -4.72
N SER A 41 -25.30 7.38 -5.36
CA SER A 41 -25.44 8.73 -4.81
C SER A 41 -26.37 8.75 -3.60
N TYR A 42 -25.90 9.30 -2.49
CA TYR A 42 -26.76 9.81 -1.42
C TYR A 42 -27.53 11.03 -1.95
N ASN A 43 -28.85 10.90 -2.11
CA ASN A 43 -29.76 12.03 -2.13
C ASN A 43 -30.68 11.94 -0.91
N ASP A 44 -30.75 13.06 -0.21
CA ASP A 44 -31.61 13.33 0.93
C ASP A 44 -33.01 13.79 0.46
N GLU A 45 -33.94 13.76 1.41
CA GLU A 45 -35.24 14.42 1.45
C GLU A 45 -36.50 13.71 0.92
N SER A 46 -37.34 13.38 1.91
CA SER A 46 -38.77 13.72 2.00
C SER A 46 -39.80 12.77 1.34
N GLY A 47 -40.80 12.42 2.15
CA GLY A 47 -41.77 11.37 1.89
C GLY A 47 -42.89 11.73 0.92
N GLY A 48 -43.52 10.67 0.41
CA GLY A 48 -44.74 10.74 -0.39
C GLY A 48 -45.26 9.34 -0.68
N ILE A 49 -46.24 8.92 0.09
CA ILE A 49 -47.02 7.69 -0.11
C ILE A 49 -47.91 7.87 -1.34
N HIS A 50 -47.83 6.97 -2.33
CA HIS A 50 -49.00 6.48 -3.07
C HIS A 50 -48.72 5.12 -3.71
N GLY A 51 -49.65 4.20 -3.52
CA GLY A 51 -49.50 2.79 -3.89
C GLY A 51 -50.35 2.34 -5.08
N SER A 52 -50.14 1.05 -5.36
CA SER A 52 -51.07 0.08 -5.98
C SER A 52 -51.46 0.22 -7.47
N ARG A 53 -50.99 -0.76 -8.25
CA ARG A 53 -51.75 -1.94 -8.76
C ARG A 53 -51.73 -2.15 -10.30
N ALA A 54 -51.29 -3.36 -10.64
CA ALA A 54 -51.81 -4.30 -11.67
C ALA A 54 -51.60 -4.00 -13.17
N GLY A 55 -51.18 -5.04 -13.91
CA GLY A 55 -51.45 -5.13 -15.35
C GLY A 55 -50.55 -6.05 -16.19
N ILE A 56 -50.63 -7.35 -15.94
CA ILE A 56 -50.61 -8.50 -16.89
C ILE A 56 -49.87 -8.36 -18.25
N ALA A 57 -48.98 -9.33 -18.48
CA ALA A 57 -48.26 -9.66 -19.70
C ALA A 57 -49.15 -10.12 -20.88
N LEU A 58 -48.72 -9.80 -22.11
CA LEU A 58 -48.97 -10.58 -23.34
C LEU A 58 -48.14 -9.98 -24.49
N GLY A 59 -47.35 -10.80 -25.20
CA GLY A 59 -46.71 -10.37 -26.45
C GLY A 59 -45.42 -11.11 -26.79
N SER A 60 -45.56 -12.34 -27.29
CA SER A 60 -44.49 -13.13 -27.91
C SER A 60 -44.07 -12.56 -29.27
N CYS A 61 -42.88 -12.99 -29.71
CA CYS A 61 -42.30 -13.06 -31.06
C CYS A 61 -41.90 -11.77 -31.80
N GLY A 62 -40.58 -11.63 -31.96
CA GLY A 62 -39.92 -10.66 -32.84
C GLY A 62 -38.41 -10.86 -32.85
N GLY A 63 -37.94 -11.96 -33.46
CA GLY A 63 -36.54 -12.09 -33.88
C GLY A 63 -36.29 -11.16 -35.07
N GLY A 64 -35.23 -10.35 -35.00
CA GLY A 64 -34.83 -9.45 -36.07
C GLY A 64 -33.72 -8.50 -35.63
N ASP A 65 -32.48 -8.90 -35.93
CA ASP A 65 -31.39 -8.04 -36.39
C ASP A 65 -31.23 -6.64 -35.78
N THR A 66 -30.52 -6.55 -34.65
CA THR A 66 -29.76 -5.34 -34.29
C THR A 66 -28.40 -5.70 -33.67
N ALA A 67 -27.56 -6.41 -34.43
CA ALA A 67 -26.16 -6.66 -34.09
C ALA A 67 -25.18 -5.96 -35.06
N LEU A 68 -25.59 -4.84 -35.67
CA LEU A 68 -24.75 -4.10 -36.63
C LEU A 68 -24.44 -2.65 -36.24
N ASN A 69 -24.85 -2.17 -35.05
CA ASN A 69 -24.54 -0.81 -34.59
C ASN A 69 -24.09 -0.72 -33.13
N ALA A 70 -23.58 -1.82 -32.54
CA ALA A 70 -22.86 -1.69 -31.28
C ALA A 70 -21.50 -1.07 -31.58
N SER A 71 -21.34 0.23 -31.32
CA SER A 71 -20.02 0.86 -31.25
C SER A 71 -19.11 -0.03 -30.40
N PRO A 72 -17.86 -0.29 -30.81
CA PRO A 72 -16.93 -1.04 -29.97
C PRO A 72 -16.91 -0.39 -28.59
N PRO A 73 -16.86 -1.17 -27.50
CA PRO A 73 -16.72 -0.60 -26.17
C PRO A 73 -15.54 0.37 -26.21
N PRO A 74 -15.69 1.59 -25.66
CA PRO A 74 -14.62 2.58 -25.70
C PRO A 74 -13.35 1.92 -25.17
N LEU A 75 -12.29 1.96 -25.99
CA LEU A 75 -10.99 1.46 -25.58
C LEU A 75 -10.61 2.20 -24.29
N ASP A 76 -10.23 1.45 -23.26
CA ASP A 76 -9.70 2.05 -22.05
C ASP A 76 -8.60 3.04 -22.44
N PRO A 77 -8.65 4.29 -21.97
CA PRO A 77 -7.64 5.26 -22.31
C PRO A 77 -6.27 4.71 -21.89
N SER A 78 -5.30 4.83 -22.80
CA SER A 78 -3.93 4.39 -22.50
C SER A 78 -3.45 5.02 -21.19
N PRO A 79 -2.77 4.27 -20.32
CA PRO A 79 -2.35 4.78 -19.01
C PRO A 79 -1.45 6.00 -19.18
N SER A 80 -1.61 7.00 -18.31
CA SER A 80 -0.77 8.21 -18.36
C SER A 80 0.71 7.88 -18.14
N ALA A 81 1.59 8.78 -18.60
CA ALA A 81 3.04 8.61 -18.43
C ALA A 81 3.42 8.41 -16.95
N ALA A 82 2.74 9.12 -16.02
CA ALA A 82 2.94 8.95 -14.59
C ALA A 82 2.49 7.58 -14.07
N ALA A 83 1.39 7.03 -14.61
CA ALA A 83 0.92 5.69 -14.26
C ALA A 83 1.88 4.59 -14.76
N LEU A 84 2.44 4.75 -15.95
CA LEU A 84 3.48 3.86 -16.48
C LEU A 84 4.78 3.99 -15.68
N ALA A 85 5.23 5.21 -15.37
CA ALA A 85 6.41 5.46 -14.57
C ALA A 85 6.30 4.82 -13.17
N ALA A 86 5.14 4.92 -12.53
CA ALA A 86 4.88 4.27 -11.25
C ALA A 86 5.04 2.74 -11.34
N ARG A 87 4.54 2.11 -12.41
CA ARG A 87 4.73 0.67 -12.64
C ARG A 87 6.19 0.30 -12.91
N VAL A 88 6.92 1.15 -13.65
CA VAL A 88 8.37 0.99 -13.89
C VAL A 88 9.15 1.08 -12.59
N LEU A 89 8.82 2.01 -11.68
CA LEU A 89 9.42 2.06 -10.35
C LEU A 89 9.13 0.78 -9.55
N GLY A 90 7.88 0.29 -9.59
CA GLY A 90 7.53 -0.98 -8.97
C GLY A 90 8.36 -2.14 -9.49
N PHE A 91 8.52 -2.25 -10.82
CA PHE A 91 9.37 -3.28 -11.44
C PHE A 91 10.84 -3.13 -11.03
N ALA A 92 11.40 -1.92 -11.11
CA ALA A 92 12.77 -1.64 -10.69
C ALA A 92 13.01 -2.01 -9.22
N SER A 93 12.04 -1.74 -8.33
CA SER A 93 12.16 -2.05 -6.90
C SER A 93 12.20 -3.55 -6.59
N ARG A 94 11.78 -4.42 -7.51
CA ARG A 94 11.93 -5.87 -7.36
C ARG A 94 13.36 -6.34 -7.61
N HIS A 95 14.15 -5.56 -8.35
CA HIS A 95 15.54 -5.86 -8.67
C HIS A 95 16.51 -5.18 -7.71
N ASP A 96 16.25 -3.91 -7.40
CA ASP A 96 17.07 -3.11 -6.47
C ASP A 96 16.17 -2.22 -5.59
N PRO A 97 15.56 -2.81 -4.54
CA PRO A 97 14.67 -2.06 -3.66
C PRO A 97 15.39 -0.96 -2.89
N ASP A 98 16.68 -1.13 -2.59
CA ASP A 98 17.46 -0.13 -1.86
C ASP A 98 17.71 1.11 -2.73
N ALA A 99 18.15 0.95 -3.98
CA ALA A 99 18.39 2.07 -4.89
C ALA A 99 17.10 2.85 -5.20
N VAL A 100 15.98 2.16 -5.44
CA VAL A 100 14.69 2.83 -5.69
C VAL A 100 14.22 3.60 -4.46
N THR A 101 14.36 3.01 -3.26
CA THR A 101 13.96 3.68 -2.03
C THR A 101 14.90 4.82 -1.65
N ALA A 102 16.20 4.69 -1.88
CA ALA A 102 17.17 5.78 -1.71
C ALA A 102 16.80 6.95 -2.61
N ARG A 103 16.52 6.68 -3.89
CA ARG A 103 16.13 7.72 -4.84
C ARG A 103 14.81 8.39 -4.46
N LEU A 104 13.84 7.62 -3.97
CA LEU A 104 12.59 8.18 -3.44
C LEU A 104 12.86 9.20 -2.32
N VAL A 105 13.75 8.87 -1.37
CA VAL A 105 14.12 9.79 -0.28
C VAL A 105 14.81 11.04 -0.82
N GLU A 106 15.77 10.88 -1.75
CA GLU A 106 16.45 12.00 -2.41
C GLU A 106 15.47 12.96 -3.10
N GLU A 107 14.39 12.44 -3.70
CA GLU A 107 13.36 13.27 -4.31
C GLU A 107 12.45 13.94 -3.28
N LEU A 108 12.13 13.29 -2.17
CA LEU A 108 11.24 13.83 -1.14
C LEU A 108 11.92 14.91 -0.29
N GLU A 109 13.15 14.69 0.15
CA GLU A 109 13.86 15.53 1.13
C GLU A 109 13.91 17.03 0.78
N PRO A 110 14.23 17.46 -0.46
CA PRO A 110 14.24 18.88 -0.81
C PRO A 110 12.84 19.50 -0.97
N ARG A 111 11.76 18.69 -0.86
CA ARG A 111 10.38 19.11 -1.14
C ARG A 111 9.50 19.15 0.10
N VAL A 112 9.77 18.29 1.09
CA VAL A 112 8.96 18.18 2.32
C VAL A 112 8.96 19.44 3.19
N ASN A 113 9.95 20.33 3.04
CA ASN A 113 10.06 21.59 3.78
C ASN A 113 9.45 22.79 3.05
N SER A 114 8.83 22.60 1.88
CA SER A 114 8.27 23.67 1.07
C SER A 114 6.78 23.48 0.81
N GLU A 115 5.93 24.39 1.31
CA GLU A 115 4.48 24.30 1.11
C GLU A 115 4.08 24.37 -0.38
N SER A 116 4.79 25.16 -1.19
CA SER A 116 4.54 25.23 -2.64
C SER A 116 4.84 23.93 -3.38
N LYS A 117 5.70 23.06 -2.81
CA LYS A 117 6.03 21.74 -3.38
C LYS A 117 5.18 20.59 -2.82
N ARG A 118 4.13 20.90 -2.05
CA ARG A 118 3.21 19.88 -1.50
C ARG A 118 2.64 18.95 -2.58
N GLY A 119 2.26 19.51 -3.74
CA GLY A 119 1.75 18.72 -4.86
C GLY A 119 2.77 17.70 -5.36
N GLU A 120 4.03 18.11 -5.52
CA GLU A 120 5.12 17.22 -5.94
C GLU A 120 5.37 16.11 -4.91
N VAL A 121 5.33 16.42 -3.62
CA VAL A 121 5.45 15.40 -2.55
C VAL A 121 4.39 14.32 -2.70
N HIS A 122 3.12 14.71 -2.92
CA HIS A 122 2.04 13.74 -3.13
C HIS A 122 2.22 12.94 -4.42
N LEU A 123 2.65 13.56 -5.51
CA LEU A 123 2.94 12.87 -6.77
C LEU A 123 4.05 11.84 -6.60
N ILE A 124 5.13 12.19 -5.91
CA ILE A 124 6.26 11.30 -5.66
C ILE A 124 5.82 10.10 -4.81
N VAL A 125 5.12 10.35 -3.68
CA VAL A 125 4.62 9.28 -2.81
C VAL A 125 3.64 8.37 -3.55
N HIS A 126 2.71 8.96 -4.30
CA HIS A 126 1.73 8.19 -5.09
C HIS A 126 2.36 7.47 -6.28
N GLY A 127 3.39 8.04 -6.90
CA GLY A 127 4.16 7.43 -7.97
C GLY A 127 4.95 6.21 -7.48
N ALA A 128 5.33 6.19 -6.20
CA ALA A 128 5.95 5.05 -5.56
C ALA A 128 4.95 3.97 -5.08
N ARG A 129 3.64 4.07 -5.34
CA ARG A 129 2.62 3.13 -4.82
C ARG A 129 2.83 1.66 -5.19
N PHE A 130 3.64 1.38 -6.20
CA PHE A 130 4.00 0.01 -6.60
C PHE A 130 5.33 -0.47 -6.03
N LEU A 131 5.99 0.31 -5.18
CA LEU A 131 7.20 -0.08 -4.46
C LEU A 131 7.00 -1.44 -3.80
N HIS A 132 8.03 -2.27 -3.88
CA HIS A 132 8.02 -3.61 -3.32
C HIS A 132 9.16 -3.73 -2.32
N ALA A 133 8.83 -3.94 -1.05
CA ALA A 133 9.77 -4.56 -0.12
C ALA A 133 9.71 -6.06 -0.40
N SER A 134 10.85 -6.72 -0.60
CA SER A 134 10.90 -8.17 -0.83
C SER A 134 11.70 -8.84 0.29
N LEU A 135 11.07 -9.80 0.96
CA LEU A 135 11.74 -10.75 1.83
C LEU A 135 11.97 -12.08 1.12
N ASP A 136 11.28 -12.33 -0.01
CA ASP A 136 11.44 -13.53 -0.81
C ASP A 136 12.71 -13.40 -1.63
N GLY A 137 13.80 -13.99 -1.16
CA GLY A 137 15.01 -14.13 -1.96
C GLY A 137 14.66 -14.83 -3.26
N VAL A 138 14.62 -14.07 -4.36
CA VAL A 138 14.43 -14.48 -5.77
C VAL A 138 13.93 -15.92 -5.94
N SER A 139 12.64 -16.09 -6.24
CA SER A 139 12.26 -17.23 -7.08
C SER A 139 13.04 -17.10 -8.39
N ALA A 140 13.93 -18.07 -8.61
CA ALA A 140 14.93 -18.10 -9.67
C ALA A 140 14.45 -17.55 -11.02
N GLY A 141 15.16 -16.55 -11.56
CA GLY A 141 15.00 -16.11 -12.94
C GLY A 141 15.50 -14.68 -13.13
N PHE A 142 16.55 -14.52 -13.94
CA PHE A 142 17.29 -13.29 -14.28
C PHE A 142 18.47 -12.97 -13.35
N GLY A 143 19.66 -13.02 -13.96
CA GLY A 143 20.96 -12.96 -13.31
C GLY A 143 21.21 -11.64 -12.59
N ALA A 144 21.73 -11.75 -11.37
CA ALA A 144 22.29 -10.64 -10.63
C ALA A 144 23.54 -10.13 -11.35
N SER A 145 23.43 -9.02 -12.08
CA SER A 145 24.60 -8.21 -12.40
C SER A 145 25.04 -7.50 -11.12
N SER A 146 26.00 -8.11 -10.43
CA SER A 146 26.67 -7.49 -9.29
C SER A 146 27.53 -6.31 -9.79
N VAL A 147 27.20 -5.09 -9.37
CA VAL A 147 28.20 -4.04 -9.26
C VAL A 147 28.82 -4.18 -7.87
N MET A 148 30.13 -4.39 -7.87
CA MET A 148 31.00 -4.50 -6.71
C MET A 148 30.92 -3.25 -5.84
N ASP A 149 30.58 -3.44 -4.57
CA ASP A 149 31.08 -2.60 -3.49
C ASP A 149 31.44 -3.50 -2.30
N GLY A 150 32.65 -3.31 -1.77
CA GLY A 150 33.39 -4.22 -0.88
C GLY A 150 32.84 -4.36 0.55
N ARG A 151 31.54 -4.58 0.72
CA ARG A 151 30.96 -5.04 1.99
C ARG A 151 31.03 -6.57 2.00
N ALA A 152 31.70 -7.12 3.01
CA ALA A 152 31.90 -8.56 3.23
C ALA A 152 30.71 -9.39 2.75
N SER A 153 30.97 -10.45 1.98
CA SER A 153 30.00 -11.27 1.24
C SER A 153 28.75 -11.64 2.05
N SER A 154 27.77 -10.76 2.06
CA SER A 154 26.45 -11.02 2.63
C SER A 154 25.69 -11.94 1.69
N SER A 155 25.02 -12.95 2.26
CA SER A 155 24.17 -13.85 1.49
C SER A 155 23.11 -13.02 0.74
N PRO A 156 22.58 -13.51 -0.40
CA PRO A 156 21.47 -12.84 -1.08
C PRO A 156 20.31 -12.56 -0.12
N ALA A 157 20.00 -13.50 0.78
CA ALA A 157 18.99 -13.35 1.82
C ALA A 157 19.27 -12.16 2.76
N ASP A 158 20.51 -11.99 3.22
CA ASP A 158 20.90 -10.86 4.07
C ASP A 158 20.69 -9.53 3.36
N ARG A 159 20.97 -9.45 2.05
CA ARG A 159 20.77 -8.22 1.27
C ARG A 159 19.30 -7.87 1.13
N TYR A 160 18.44 -8.84 0.85
CA TYR A 160 16.99 -8.60 0.76
C TYR A 160 16.41 -8.15 2.08
N VAL A 161 16.75 -8.84 3.18
CA VAL A 161 16.28 -8.48 4.52
C VAL A 161 16.79 -7.10 4.94
N ALA A 162 18.07 -6.79 4.68
CA ALA A 162 18.63 -5.46 4.96
C ALA A 162 17.96 -4.36 4.12
N SER A 163 17.68 -4.62 2.84
CA SER A 163 16.99 -3.65 1.97
C SER A 163 15.54 -3.42 2.42
N ALA A 164 14.83 -4.48 2.83
CA ALA A 164 13.50 -4.35 3.41
C ALA A 164 13.53 -3.54 4.71
N ALA A 165 14.49 -3.80 5.60
CA ALA A 165 14.68 -3.05 6.85
C ALA A 165 14.96 -1.57 6.56
N GLN A 166 15.83 -1.29 5.59
CA GLN A 166 16.14 0.07 5.17
C GLN A 166 14.93 0.78 4.55
N THR A 167 14.07 0.05 3.84
CA THR A 167 12.81 0.58 3.30
C THR A 167 11.88 1.02 4.43
N VAL A 168 11.70 0.18 5.45
CA VAL A 168 10.91 0.51 6.64
C VAL A 168 11.47 1.74 7.36
N ARG A 169 12.79 1.82 7.55
CA ARG A 169 13.43 2.99 8.21
C ARG A 169 13.24 4.29 7.43
N ARG A 170 13.55 4.27 6.13
CA ARG A 170 13.48 5.45 5.26
C ARG A 170 12.04 5.96 5.10
N LEU A 171 11.07 5.04 5.08
CA LEU A 171 9.66 5.38 4.89
C LEU A 171 8.86 5.44 6.20
N ASN A 172 9.51 5.29 7.37
CA ASN A 172 8.86 5.45 8.67
C ASN A 172 8.21 6.85 8.71
N PRO A 173 6.86 6.94 8.77
CA PRO A 173 6.16 8.22 8.69
C PRO A 173 6.61 9.22 9.77
N CYS A 174 7.00 8.72 10.94
CA CYS A 174 7.37 9.55 12.08
C CYS A 174 8.82 10.02 12.07
N ALA A 175 9.70 9.37 11.30
CA ALA A 175 11.10 9.76 11.14
C ALA A 175 11.29 11.07 10.35
N TRP A 176 10.26 11.49 9.62
CA TRP A 176 10.28 12.74 8.85
C TRP A 176 9.90 13.95 9.71
N HIS A 177 10.59 15.07 9.48
CA HIS A 177 10.42 16.32 10.23
C HIS A 177 10.12 17.51 9.30
N PRO A 178 9.05 17.45 8.49
CA PRO A 178 8.70 18.54 7.59
C PRO A 178 8.30 19.80 8.38
N THR A 179 8.73 20.97 7.91
CA THR A 179 8.36 22.27 8.51
C THR A 179 6.87 22.56 8.38
N TYR A 180 6.21 22.02 7.35
CA TYR A 180 4.78 22.24 7.06
C TYR A 180 4.03 20.92 6.90
N ARG A 181 2.71 20.94 7.13
CA ARG A 181 1.78 19.82 6.80
C ARG A 181 2.27 18.44 7.27
N LYS A 182 2.90 18.38 8.45
CA LYS A 182 3.47 17.16 9.04
C LYS A 182 2.52 15.96 9.06
N SER A 183 1.24 16.18 9.31
CA SER A 183 0.26 15.10 9.27
C SER A 183 -0.02 14.57 7.87
N ASP A 184 -0.07 15.44 6.86
CA ASP A 184 -0.39 15.07 5.47
C ASP A 184 0.71 14.16 4.92
N LEU A 185 1.99 14.52 5.11
CA LEU A 185 3.12 13.68 4.72
C LEU A 185 3.07 12.33 5.44
N ARG A 186 2.80 12.34 6.75
CA ARG A 186 2.68 11.11 7.54
C ARG A 186 1.56 10.19 7.05
N HIS A 187 0.40 10.75 6.73
CA HIS A 187 -0.71 9.99 6.16
C HIS A 187 -0.32 9.35 4.82
N ALA A 188 0.35 10.10 3.95
CA ALA A 188 0.80 9.60 2.65
C ALA A 188 1.87 8.50 2.78
N LEU A 189 2.84 8.68 3.69
CA LEU A 189 3.87 7.67 3.98
C LEU A 189 3.29 6.42 4.64
N CYS A 190 2.26 6.55 5.49
CA CYS A 190 1.54 5.40 6.03
C CYS A 190 0.94 4.55 4.91
N ALA A 191 0.25 5.18 3.95
CA ALA A 191 -0.35 4.49 2.81
C ALA A 191 0.69 3.81 1.94
N LEU A 192 1.80 4.50 1.63
CA LEU A 192 2.89 3.96 0.83
C LEU A 192 3.57 2.77 1.51
N LEU A 193 3.96 2.91 2.78
CA LEU A 193 4.64 1.85 3.50
C LEU A 193 3.71 0.64 3.72
N HIS A 194 2.41 0.88 3.98
CA HIS A 194 1.41 -0.19 4.02
C HIS A 194 1.35 -0.92 2.67
N ALA A 195 1.29 -0.22 1.54
CA ALA A 195 1.26 -0.83 0.21
C ALA A 195 2.55 -1.58 -0.14
N ALA A 196 3.70 -1.11 0.36
CA ALA A 196 5.00 -1.76 0.17
C ALA A 196 5.14 -3.03 1.01
N LEU A 197 4.58 -3.03 2.23
CA LEU A 197 4.64 -4.15 3.17
C LEU A 197 3.54 -5.19 2.96
N ALA A 198 2.34 -4.81 2.50
CA ALA A 198 1.22 -5.73 2.36
C ALA A 198 1.56 -7.04 1.59
N PRO A 199 2.34 -7.01 0.47
CA PRO A 199 2.75 -8.24 -0.21
C PRO A 199 3.69 -9.15 0.58
N VAL A 200 4.42 -8.61 1.57
CA VAL A 200 5.40 -9.33 2.40
C VAL A 200 4.99 -9.46 3.85
N ALA A 201 3.81 -8.94 4.22
CA ALA A 201 3.29 -9.04 5.57
C ALA A 201 3.18 -10.50 6.02
N GLY A 202 3.05 -11.43 5.06
CA GLY A 202 3.01 -12.91 5.17
C GLY A 202 4.32 -13.66 4.91
N ALA A 203 5.36 -12.96 4.45
CA ALA A 203 6.60 -13.60 4.03
C ALA A 203 7.47 -13.93 5.25
N ARG A 204 7.81 -15.21 5.42
CA ARG A 204 8.81 -15.60 6.43
C ARG A 204 10.17 -15.07 6.01
N ILE A 205 10.94 -14.56 6.98
CA ILE A 205 12.33 -14.17 6.71
C ILE A 205 13.09 -15.42 6.20
N PRO A 206 13.78 -15.35 5.04
CA PRO A 206 14.42 -16.50 4.42
C PRO A 206 15.31 -17.26 5.38
N ASP A 207 15.28 -18.59 5.38
CA ASP A 207 16.10 -19.44 6.27
C ASP A 207 17.61 -19.15 6.15
N GLY A 208 18.07 -18.74 4.96
CA GLY A 208 19.44 -18.33 4.70
C GLY A 208 19.86 -16.95 5.23
N ALA A 209 18.94 -16.20 5.85
CA ALA A 209 19.25 -14.92 6.47
C ALA A 209 19.97 -15.10 7.82
N SER A 210 21.07 -14.38 8.00
CA SER A 210 21.86 -14.35 9.23
C SER A 210 21.08 -13.77 10.40
N VAL A 211 21.51 -14.13 11.62
CA VAL A 211 20.93 -13.58 12.86
C VAL A 211 21.02 -12.06 12.88
N ALA A 212 22.09 -11.48 12.34
CA ALA A 212 22.27 -10.04 12.26
C ALA A 212 21.22 -9.38 11.33
N ALA A 213 20.98 -9.94 10.15
CA ALA A 213 19.97 -9.43 9.22
C ALA A 213 18.55 -9.56 9.79
N ARG A 214 18.23 -10.69 10.43
CA ARG A 214 16.94 -10.90 11.12
C ARG A 214 16.72 -9.87 12.23
N ARG A 215 17.75 -9.61 13.05
CA ARG A 215 17.70 -8.61 14.11
C ARG A 215 17.52 -7.19 13.56
N ASP A 216 18.23 -6.85 12.49
CA ASP A 216 18.13 -5.54 11.83
C ASP A 216 16.71 -5.25 11.32
N TRP A 217 16.09 -6.25 10.68
CA TRP A 217 14.70 -6.18 10.24
C TRP A 217 13.73 -6.05 11.42
N ALA A 218 13.87 -6.88 12.46
CA ALA A 218 13.03 -6.80 13.64
C ALA A 218 13.10 -5.42 14.29
N GLU A 219 14.31 -4.86 14.47
CA GLU A 219 14.51 -3.53 15.03
C GLU A 219 13.83 -2.43 14.18
N ALA A 220 13.97 -2.50 12.85
CA ALA A 220 13.33 -1.54 11.95
C ALA A 220 11.80 -1.58 12.05
N VAL A 221 11.21 -2.76 12.07
CA VAL A 221 9.75 -2.97 12.18
C VAL A 221 9.24 -2.53 13.55
N THR A 222 9.87 -2.97 14.65
CA THR A 222 9.46 -2.61 16.01
C THR A 222 9.54 -1.10 16.24
N THR A 223 10.62 -0.45 15.80
CA THR A 223 10.77 1.01 15.90
C THR A 223 9.66 1.73 15.14
N CYS A 224 9.42 1.36 13.88
CA CYS A 224 8.36 1.98 13.08
C CYS A 224 6.97 1.75 13.70
N ARG A 225 6.72 0.54 14.25
CA ARG A 225 5.47 0.18 14.91
C ARG A 225 5.20 1.06 16.12
N GLU A 226 6.18 1.19 17.01
CA GLU A 226 6.05 2.04 18.19
C GLU A 226 5.82 3.51 17.84
N ASP A 227 6.52 4.01 16.83
CA ASP A 227 6.38 5.38 16.38
C ASP A 227 4.97 5.66 15.81
N VAL A 228 4.44 4.72 15.02
CA VAL A 228 3.09 4.81 14.45
C VAL A 228 2.03 4.70 15.55
N ASP A 229 2.17 3.78 16.50
CA ASP A 229 1.25 3.66 17.64
C ASP A 229 1.24 4.93 18.51
N LYS A 230 2.41 5.47 18.86
CA LYS A 230 2.54 6.76 19.59
C LYS A 230 1.87 7.89 18.80
N TRP A 231 2.07 7.95 17.49
CA TRP A 231 1.46 8.97 16.64
C TRP A 231 -0.07 8.85 16.54
N ILE A 232 -0.61 7.63 16.40
CA ILE A 232 -2.07 7.40 16.43
C ILE A 232 -2.63 7.88 17.77
N ARG A 233 -2.01 7.49 18.89
CA ARG A 233 -2.47 7.89 20.24
C ARG A 233 -2.45 9.40 20.46
N SER A 234 -1.53 10.12 19.82
CA SER A 234 -1.44 11.58 19.95
C SER A 234 -2.71 12.31 19.45
N LYS A 235 -3.40 11.78 18.43
CA LYS A 235 -4.65 12.34 17.90
C LYS A 235 -5.43 11.29 17.11
N GLU A 236 -5.99 10.31 17.82
CA GLU A 236 -6.60 9.11 17.23
C GLU A 236 -7.64 9.45 16.15
N LYS A 237 -8.53 10.42 16.42
CA LYS A 237 -9.55 10.90 15.47
C LYS A 237 -8.99 11.36 14.11
N LYS A 238 -7.74 11.81 14.07
CA LYS A 238 -7.06 12.32 12.86
C LYS A 238 -6.19 11.26 12.20
N HIS A 239 -5.59 10.37 12.99
CA HIS A 239 -4.49 9.52 12.53
C HIS A 239 -4.89 8.05 12.35
N ALA A 240 -6.00 7.62 12.95
CA ALA A 240 -6.46 6.23 12.87
C ALA A 240 -6.67 5.73 11.43
N ALA A 241 -7.24 6.57 10.54
CA ALA A 241 -7.54 6.18 9.16
C ALA A 241 -6.31 5.73 8.37
N ALA A 242 -5.19 6.44 8.48
CA ALA A 242 -3.96 6.05 7.79
C ALA A 242 -3.06 5.14 8.64
N GLY A 243 -3.06 5.33 9.96
CA GLY A 243 -2.13 4.64 10.86
C GLY A 243 -2.52 3.19 11.15
N LEU A 244 -3.80 2.89 11.32
CA LEU A 244 -4.24 1.54 11.70
C LEU A 244 -3.88 0.48 10.65
N PRO A 245 -4.12 0.68 9.33
CA PRO A 245 -3.75 -0.32 8.33
C PRO A 245 -2.25 -0.65 8.35
N LEU A 246 -1.39 0.37 8.40
CA LEU A 246 0.05 0.18 8.54
C LEU A 246 0.42 -0.54 9.84
N LEU A 247 -0.22 -0.18 10.96
CA LEU A 247 0.05 -0.80 12.26
C LEU A 247 -0.26 -2.31 12.24
N GLY A 248 -1.34 -2.72 11.56
CA GLY A 248 -1.66 -4.13 11.33
C GLY A 248 -0.57 -4.86 10.54
N ALA A 249 -0.10 -4.28 9.43
CA ALA A 249 0.98 -4.86 8.63
C ALA A 249 2.32 -4.97 9.39
N LEU A 250 2.64 -4.00 10.25
CA LEU A 250 3.86 -4.04 11.08
C LEU A 250 3.79 -5.13 12.16
N HIS A 251 2.61 -5.36 12.76
CA HIS A 251 2.42 -6.47 13.69
C HIS A 251 2.57 -7.85 13.02
N ALA A 252 2.06 -8.02 11.81
CA ALA A 252 2.28 -9.24 11.03
C ALA A 252 3.78 -9.44 10.73
N ALA A 253 4.43 -8.40 10.21
CA ALA A 253 5.86 -8.40 9.92
C ALA A 253 6.70 -8.79 11.15
N GLU A 254 6.41 -8.24 12.33
CA GLU A 254 7.12 -8.53 13.59
C GLU A 254 6.91 -10.00 14.04
N THR A 255 5.69 -10.52 13.90
CA THR A 255 5.34 -11.91 14.29
C THR A 255 6.12 -12.94 13.48
N LEU A 256 6.34 -12.69 12.19
CA LEU A 256 7.08 -13.60 11.30
C LEU A 256 8.61 -13.58 11.51
N CYS A 257 9.12 -12.69 12.35
CA CYS A 257 10.55 -12.59 12.67
C CYS A 257 11.02 -13.53 13.78
N GLY A 258 10.11 -14.27 14.42
CA GLY A 258 10.43 -15.10 15.58
C GLY A 258 10.66 -14.32 16.88
N GLY A 259 10.19 -13.08 16.96
CA GLY A 259 10.19 -12.28 18.20
C GLY A 259 9.01 -12.62 19.12
N ASP A 260 8.87 -11.84 20.21
CA ASP A 260 7.70 -11.82 21.09
C ASP A 260 6.44 -11.20 20.44
N GLY A 261 6.48 -10.97 19.11
CA GLY A 261 5.45 -10.31 18.30
C GLY A 261 4.04 -10.90 18.47
N GLY A 262 3.91 -12.16 18.89
CA GLY A 262 2.63 -12.73 19.30
C GLY A 262 1.96 -11.97 20.46
N ALA A 263 2.71 -11.57 21.50
CA ALA A 263 2.19 -10.80 22.62
C ALA A 263 1.79 -9.37 22.21
N GLY A 264 2.61 -8.73 21.36
CA GLY A 264 2.31 -7.42 20.77
C GLY A 264 1.07 -7.44 19.88
N LEU A 265 0.92 -8.48 19.06
CA LEU A 265 -0.26 -8.72 18.24
C LEU A 265 -1.51 -8.95 19.10
N HIS A 266 -1.45 -9.79 20.13
CA HIS A 266 -2.57 -10.01 21.04
C HIS A 266 -3.03 -8.69 21.69
N ALA A 267 -2.10 -7.89 22.20
CA ALA A 267 -2.42 -6.57 22.76
C ALA A 267 -3.06 -5.64 21.71
N PHE A 268 -2.55 -5.64 20.47
CA PHE A 268 -3.12 -4.86 19.38
C PHE A 268 -4.54 -5.29 19.02
N LEU A 269 -4.78 -6.60 18.86
CA LEU A 269 -6.10 -7.16 18.57
C LEU A 269 -7.07 -6.85 19.71
N ASP A 270 -6.68 -7.08 20.96
CA ASP A 270 -7.56 -7.02 22.12
C ASP A 270 -7.84 -5.61 22.64
N THR A 271 -6.92 -4.67 22.43
CA THR A 271 -7.08 -3.30 22.95
C THR A 271 -7.29 -2.29 21.84
N ALA A 272 -6.31 -2.13 20.95
CA ALA A 272 -6.32 -1.10 19.93
C ALA A 272 -7.43 -1.32 18.89
N LEU A 273 -7.52 -2.52 18.31
CA LEU A 273 -8.56 -2.84 17.33
C LEU A 273 -9.95 -2.93 17.96
N ARG A 274 -10.10 -3.58 19.13
CA ARG A 274 -11.40 -3.61 19.83
C ARG A 274 -11.90 -2.20 20.13
N ARG A 275 -11.02 -1.27 20.52
CA ARG A 275 -11.38 0.14 20.70
C ARG A 275 -11.76 0.80 19.38
N ALA A 276 -10.96 0.60 18.32
CA ALA A 276 -11.22 1.19 17.01
C ALA A 276 -12.57 0.73 16.42
N PHE A 277 -12.94 -0.56 16.54
CA PHE A 277 -14.23 -1.06 16.05
C PHE A 277 -15.45 -0.45 16.76
N ARG A 278 -15.29 0.02 18.01
CA ARG A 278 -16.37 0.72 18.73
C ARG A 278 -16.66 2.09 18.14
N GLU A 279 -15.70 2.73 17.48
CA GLU A 279 -15.88 4.02 16.83
C GLU A 279 -16.30 3.87 15.36
N PRO A 280 -17.50 4.31 14.94
CA PRO A 280 -17.99 4.11 13.56
C PRO A 280 -17.01 4.56 12.47
N ARG A 281 -16.39 5.73 12.65
CA ARG A 281 -15.40 6.29 11.72
C ARG A 281 -14.09 5.51 11.61
N HIS A 282 -13.78 4.63 12.56
CA HIS A 282 -12.55 3.83 12.56
C HIS A 282 -12.79 2.38 12.16
N ARG A 283 -14.04 1.97 11.88
CA ARG A 283 -14.36 0.57 11.54
C ARG A 283 -13.68 0.09 10.27
N ALA A 284 -13.74 0.88 9.20
CA ALA A 284 -13.07 0.55 7.94
C ALA A 284 -11.54 0.40 8.10
N PRO A 285 -10.81 1.40 8.65
CA PRO A 285 -9.35 1.24 8.85
C PRO A 285 -9.00 0.17 9.89
N ALA A 286 -9.86 -0.12 10.87
CA ALA A 286 -9.68 -1.25 11.78
C ALA A 286 -9.87 -2.61 11.09
N ALA A 287 -10.82 -2.71 10.15
CA ALA A 287 -11.01 -3.90 9.33
C ALA A 287 -9.82 -4.12 8.39
N ASP A 288 -9.29 -3.06 7.78
CA ASP A 288 -8.08 -3.14 6.94
C ASP A 288 -6.86 -3.55 7.75
N ALA A 289 -6.71 -3.02 8.97
CA ALA A 289 -5.65 -3.40 9.88
C ALA A 289 -5.75 -4.87 10.33
N LEU A 290 -6.97 -5.34 10.63
CA LEU A 290 -7.22 -6.74 10.94
C LEU A 290 -6.89 -7.63 9.74
N ARG A 291 -7.32 -7.25 8.53
CA ARG A 291 -7.01 -7.96 7.29
C ARG A 291 -5.50 -8.05 7.08
N ALA A 292 -4.79 -6.93 7.16
CA ALA A 292 -3.34 -6.90 7.02
C ALA A 292 -2.62 -7.77 8.06
N ALA A 293 -3.10 -7.78 9.30
CA ALA A 293 -2.55 -8.64 10.35
C ALA A 293 -2.82 -10.13 10.08
N VAL A 294 -4.04 -10.48 9.68
CA VAL A 294 -4.45 -11.88 9.45
C VAL A 294 -3.84 -12.45 8.18
N GLU A 295 -3.96 -11.74 7.05
CA GLU A 295 -3.36 -12.16 5.77
C GLU A 295 -1.83 -12.20 5.84
N GLY A 296 -1.24 -11.34 6.68
CA GLY A 296 0.18 -11.38 6.96
C GLY A 296 0.61 -12.49 7.94
N ILE A 297 -0.28 -13.18 8.64
CA ILE A 297 0.13 -14.27 9.54
C ILE A 297 -0.32 -15.61 9.00
N ALA A 298 -1.43 -15.64 8.28
CA ALA A 298 -1.93 -16.82 7.63
C ALA A 298 -0.94 -17.28 6.55
N PRO A 299 -0.64 -18.59 6.46
CA PRO A 299 0.07 -19.12 5.30
C PRO A 299 -0.75 -18.81 4.04
N PRO A 300 -0.11 -18.57 2.88
CA PRO A 300 -0.84 -18.41 1.63
C PRO A 300 -1.73 -19.63 1.43
N LEU A 301 -3.00 -19.40 1.13
CA LEU A 301 -3.93 -20.49 0.81
C LEU A 301 -3.34 -21.29 -0.37
N PRO A 302 -3.35 -22.63 -0.32
CA PRO A 302 -2.95 -23.42 -1.46
C PRO A 302 -3.85 -23.09 -2.67
N PRO A 303 -3.31 -23.15 -3.90
CA PRO A 303 -4.05 -22.87 -5.12
C PRO A 303 -5.22 -23.83 -5.35
#